data_AF-V4CPM6-F1
#
_entry.id   AF-V4CPM6-F1
#
_cell.length_a   1.000
_cell.length_b   1.000
_cell.length_c   1.000
_cell.angle_alpha   90.00
_cell.angle_beta   90.00
_cell.angle_gamma   90.00
#
_symmetry.space_group_name_H-M   'P 1'
#
loop_
_entity.id
_entity.type
_entity.pdbx_description
1 polymer ?
#
loop_
_entity_poly.entity_id
_entity_poly.type
_entity_poly.pdbx_seq_one_letter_code
_entity_poly.pdbx_strand_id
1 'polypeptide(L)' 'NYRGIALSSCLSKVFLSIINKRITTYLELNDMIDTAQHGFRKNLRTVDNFFILKTIIKTAPLHIFR' A
#
# COMPACT_ATOMS: atom_id res chain seq x y z
N ASN A 1 4.12 -23.10 -12.27
CA ASN A 1 4.10 -21.77 -11.61
C ASN A 1 5.49 -21.36 -11.18
N TYR A 2 6.33 -20.88 -12.10
CA TYR A 2 7.60 -20.22 -11.76
C TYR A 2 7.46 -18.73 -12.08
N ARG A 3 7.76 -17.87 -11.09
CA ARG A 3 7.83 -16.41 -11.28
C ARG A 3 9.29 -15.99 -11.16
N GLY A 4 9.88 -15.56 -12.28
CA GLY A 4 11.22 -15.00 -12.29
C GLY A 4 11.31 -13.76 -11.41
N ILE A 5 12.44 -13.59 -10.73
CA ILE A 5 12.74 -12.42 -9.90
C ILE A 5 13.93 -11.69 -10.55
N ALA A 6 13.75 -10.40 -10.81
CA ALA A 6 14.85 -9.57 -11.28
C ALA A 6 15.78 -9.22 -10.10
N LEU A 7 17.05 -9.63 -10.20
CA LEU A 7 18.08 -9.24 -9.25
C LEU A 7 18.78 -7.98 -9.73
N SER A 8 18.52 -6.87 -9.07
CA SER A 8 19.26 -5.62 -9.27
C SER A 8 20.61 -5.65 -8.55
N SER A 9 21.60 -4.93 -9.11
CA SER A 9 22.91 -4.76 -8.46
C SER A 9 22.78 -4.07 -7.11
N CYS A 10 23.74 -4.28 -6.19
CA CYS A 10 23.75 -3.61 -4.89
C CYS A 10 23.73 -2.08 -5.03
N LEU A 11 24.49 -1.54 -5.98
CA LEU A 11 24.52 -0.12 -6.27
C LEU A 11 23.14 0.38 -6.74
N SER A 12 22.50 -0.34 -7.66
CA SER A 12 21.15 0.01 -8.12
C SER A 12 20.14 0.01 -6.97
N LYS A 13 20.20 -0.95 -6.04
CA LYS A 13 19.32 -0.99 -4.85
C LYS A 13 19.49 0.22 -3.95
N VAL A 14 20.73 0.71 -3.76
CA VAL A 14 20.98 1.93 -3.00
C VAL A 14 20.33 3.14 -3.68
N PHE A 15 20.52 3.30 -4.99
CA PHE A 15 19.88 4.38 -5.74
C PHE A 15 18.35 4.30 -5.69
N LEU A 16 17.79 3.11 -5.89
CA LEU A 16 16.34 2.85 -5.78
C LEU A 16 15.81 3.23 -4.40
N SER A 17 16.54 2.91 -3.32
CA SER A 17 16.15 3.30 -1.96
C SER A 17 16.08 4.81 -1.77
N ILE A 18 17.08 5.55 -2.28
CA ILE A 18 17.12 7.03 -2.22
C ILE A 18 15.93 7.62 -3.01
N ILE A 19 15.71 7.14 -4.23
CA ILE A 19 14.62 7.61 -5.11
C ILE A 19 13.26 7.31 -4.46
N ASN A 20 13.06 6.07 -3.98
CA ASN A 20 11.82 5.66 -3.33
C ASN A 20 11.50 6.57 -2.14
N LYS A 21 12.48 6.84 -1.28
CA LYS A 21 12.29 7.75 -0.13
C LYS A 21 11.85 9.15 -0.56
N ARG A 22 12.47 9.72 -1.60
CA ARG A 22 12.13 11.07 -2.09
C ARG A 22 10.72 11.11 -2.67
N ILE A 23 10.37 10.13 -3.50
CA ILE A 23 9.04 10.02 -4.12
C ILE A 23 7.97 9.84 -3.04
N THR A 24 8.17 8.91 -2.10
CA THR A 24 7.20 8.68 -1.02
C THR A 24 6.98 9.95 -0.20
N THR A 25 8.04 10.66 0.17
CA THR A 25 7.93 11.92 0.93
C THR A 25 7.16 12.97 0.14
N TYR A 26 7.42 13.11 -1.16
CA TYR A 26 6.70 14.05 -2.01
C TYR A 26 5.21 13.71 -2.10
N LEU A 27 4.87 12.44 -2.31
CA LEU A 27 3.48 12.01 -2.41
C LEU A 27 2.71 12.19 -1.09
N GLU A 28 3.38 12.00 0.05
CA GLU A 28 2.81 12.24 1.38
C GLU A 28 2.55 13.72 1.65
N LEU A 29 3.49 14.61 1.30
CA LEU A 29 3.34 16.05 1.53
C LEU A 29 2.27 16.70 0.66
N ASN A 30 1.94 16.09 -0.48
CA ASN A 30 0.93 16.58 -1.41
C ASN A 30 -0.41 15.83 -1.31
N ASP A 31 -0.60 14.99 -0.29
CA ASP A 31 -1.80 14.15 -0.10
C ASP A 31 -2.23 13.40 -1.38
N MET A 32 -1.27 12.94 -2.18
CA MET A 32 -1.51 12.30 -3.48
C MET A 32 -1.79 10.79 -3.36
N ILE A 33 -1.76 10.24 -2.15
CA ILE A 33 -2.00 8.82 -1.88
C ILE A 33 -3.28 8.70 -1.06
N ASP A 34 -4.19 7.87 -1.56
CA ASP A 34 -5.48 7.62 -0.91
C ASP A 34 -5.30 7.00 0.49
N THR A 35 -6.15 7.44 1.44
CA THR A 35 -6.11 6.95 2.83
C THR A 35 -6.42 5.46 2.97
N ALA A 36 -7.14 4.86 2.03
CA ALA A 36 -7.38 3.42 1.98
C ALA A 36 -6.17 2.62 1.45
N GLN A 37 -5.19 3.29 0.82
CA GLN A 37 -3.99 2.62 0.35
C GLN A 37 -3.02 2.32 1.50
N HIS A 38 -3.04 1.08 1.98
CA HIS A 38 -2.16 0.61 3.07
C HIS A 38 -0.94 -0.16 2.57
N GLY A 39 -0.94 -0.63 1.32
CA GLY A 39 0.18 -1.38 0.74
C GLY A 39 1.41 -0.50 0.53
N PHE A 40 2.59 -1.02 0.90
CA PHE A 40 3.89 -0.34 0.75
C PHE A 40 4.01 1.02 1.48
N ARG A 41 3.19 1.21 2.52
CA ARG A 41 3.19 2.41 3.35
C ARG A 41 3.78 2.12 4.71
N LYS A 42 4.50 3.10 5.25
CA LYS A 42 5.07 2.96 6.60
C LYS A 42 3.94 2.94 7.62
N ASN A 43 4.08 2.08 8.64
CA ASN A 43 3.12 1.95 9.75
C ASN A 43 1.69 1.52 9.37
N LEU A 44 1.44 1.10 8.13
CA LEU A 44 0.16 0.55 7.70
C LEU A 44 0.33 -0.93 7.36
N ARG A 45 -0.60 -1.77 7.79
CA ARG A 45 -0.55 -3.22 7.57
C ARG A 45 -1.79 -3.70 6.82
N THR A 46 -1.66 -4.81 6.11
CA THR A 46 -2.78 -5.46 5.41
C THR A 46 -3.90 -5.89 6.36
N VAL A 47 -3.57 -6.16 7.64
CA VAL A 47 -4.55 -6.51 8.67
C VAL A 47 -5.52 -5.34 8.92
N ASP A 48 -5.05 -4.11 8.82
CA ASP A 48 -5.88 -2.91 9.00
C ASP A 48 -6.93 -2.84 7.88
N ASN A 49 -6.51 -3.07 6.63
CA ASN A 49 -7.43 -3.19 5.48
C ASN A 49 -8.44 -4.33 5.64
N PHE A 50 -8.02 -5.48 6.16
CA PHE A 50 -8.93 -6.59 6.42
C PHE A 50 -9.97 -6.23 7.48
N PHE A 51 -9.55 -5.54 8.55
CA PHE A 51 -10.45 -5.06 9.59
C PHE A 51 -11.45 -4.02 9.05
N ILE A 52 -10.98 -3.07 8.24
CA ILE A 52 -11.83 -2.09 7.56
C ILE A 52 -12.87 -2.81 6.70
N LEU A 53 -12.45 -3.77 5.87
CA LEU A 53 -13.34 -4.56 5.02
C LEU A 53 -14.40 -5.31 5.85
N LYS A 54 -13.98 -6.00 6.92
CA LYS A 54 -14.90 -6.72 7.82
C LYS A 54 -15.91 -5.77 8.47
N THR A 55 -15.47 -4.56 8.82
CA THR A 55 -16.31 -3.53 9.43
C THR A 55 -17.33 -3.01 8.41
N ILE A 56 -16.91 -2.73 7.18
CA ILE A 56 -17.79 -2.32 6.09
C ILE A 56 -18.87 -3.39 5.84
N ILE A 57 -18.48 -4.66 5.73
CA ILE A 57 -19.43 -5.78 5.52
C ILE A 57 -20.45 -5.87 6.67
N LYS A 58 -19.98 -5.70 7.92
CA LYS A 58 -20.85 -5.79 9.10
C LYS A 58 -21.81 -4.60 9.22
N THR A 59 -21.35 -3.40 8.86
CA THR A 59 -22.09 -2.15 9.02
C THR A 59 -22.97 -1.84 7.80
N ALA A 60 -22.69 -2.45 6.65
CA ALA A 60 -23.53 -2.30 5.46
C ALA A 60 -24.98 -2.71 5.79
N PRO A 61 -25.96 -1.80 5.65
CA PRO A 61 -27.35 -2.17 5.86
C PRO A 61 -27.73 -3.23 4.83
N LEU A 62 -28.48 -4.25 5.29
CA LEU A 62 -29.03 -5.38 4.52
C LEU A 62 -29.86 -4.98 3.27
N HIS A 63 -29.96 -3.69 2.96
CA HIS A 63 -30.76 -3.14 1.87
C HIS A 63 -30.01 -2.97 0.53
N ILE A 64 -28.69 -3.21 0.48
CA ILE A 64 -27.89 -3.11 -0.76
C ILE A 64 -27.74 -4.47 -1.47
N PHE A 65 -28.01 -5.59 -0.78
CA PHE A 65 -27.94 -6.95 -1.34
C PHE A 65 -29.33 -7.56 -1.64
N ARG A 66 -30.35 -6.73 -1.82
CA ARG A 66 -31.66 -7.13 -2.33
C ARG A 66 -31.95 -6.44 -3.65
#